data_AF-A0AA86RGU1-F1
#
_entry.id   AF-A0AA86RGU1-F1
#
_cell.length_a   1.000
_cell.length_b   1.000
_cell.length_c   1.000
_cell.angle_alpha   90.00
_cell.angle_beta   90.00
_cell.angle_gamma   90.00
#
_symmetry.space_group_name_H-M   'P 1'
#
loop_
_entity.id
_entity.type
_entity.pdbx_description
1 polymer ?
#
loop_
_entity_poly.entity_id
_entity_poly.type
_entity_poly.pdbx_seq_one_letter_code
_entity_poly.pdbx_strand_id
1 'polypeptide(L)'
;MVGSPCCGISSIIRILAPKYTEPIPIMGFNYNRVQVNLFLNLTCFSISGFKLWPLLRHFFQEITGIIFVIDSSDFDSIFIKQCLTRLFKEELLGSQKVLFLLNKMDLETSKPMEQIIDELNIESLNREYQIVQINALTGQGVKEGLKYLD
;
A
#
# COMPACT_ATOMS: atom_id res chain seq x y z
N MET A 1 -0.03 2.54 -4.65
CA MET A 1 0.55 2.00 -3.40
C MET A 1 0.30 2.97 -2.27
N VAL A 2 -0.34 2.53 -1.20
CA VAL A 2 -0.81 3.36 -0.09
C VAL A 2 -0.57 2.67 1.24
N GLY A 3 -0.49 3.43 2.32
CA GLY A 3 -0.27 2.92 3.67
C GLY A 3 -0.09 4.05 4.68
N SER A 4 0.03 3.70 5.97
CA SER A 4 0.33 4.66 7.03
C SER A 4 1.72 5.29 6.84
N PRO A 5 2.05 6.40 7.52
CA PRO A 5 3.42 6.87 7.60
C PRO A 5 4.31 5.74 8.16
N CYS A 6 5.57 5.67 7.71
CA CYS A 6 6.54 4.68 8.20
C CYS A 6 6.24 3.19 7.89
N CYS A 7 5.18 2.86 7.15
CA CYS A 7 4.87 1.46 6.78
C CYS A 7 5.86 0.82 5.80
N GLY A 8 6.76 1.60 5.18
CA GLY A 8 7.84 1.09 4.33
C GLY A 8 7.71 1.35 2.82
N ILE A 9 6.76 2.19 2.39
CA ILE A 9 6.56 2.56 0.97
C ILE A 9 7.86 3.03 0.29
N SER A 10 8.61 3.96 0.89
CA SER A 10 9.88 4.44 0.30
C SER A 10 10.94 3.34 0.20
N SER A 11 10.97 2.41 1.16
CA SER A 11 11.91 1.27 1.12
C SER A 11 11.54 0.31 -0.02
N ILE A 12 10.25 0.03 -0.21
CA ILE A 12 9.75 -0.74 -1.36
C ILE A 12 10.14 -0.06 -2.69
N ILE A 13 9.95 1.26 -2.79
CA ILE A 13 10.33 2.03 -3.98
C ILE A 13 11.83 1.89 -4.29
N ARG A 14 12.71 1.97 -3.28
CA ARG A 14 14.17 1.81 -3.48
C ARG A 14 14.56 0.45 -4.04
N ILE A 15 13.87 -0.62 -3.63
CA ILE A 15 14.11 -1.97 -4.15
C ILE A 15 13.63 -2.08 -5.60
N LEU A 16 12.46 -1.53 -5.90
CA LEU A 16 11.82 -1.67 -7.21
C LEU A 16 12.42 -0.76 -8.27
N ALA A 17 12.82 0.45 -7.87
CA ALA A 17 13.41 1.45 -8.73
C ALA A 17 14.64 2.08 -8.05
N PRO A 18 15.80 1.38 -8.05
CA PRO A 18 17.02 1.87 -7.37
C PRO A 18 17.56 3.20 -7.92
N LYS A 19 17.20 3.55 -9.16
CA LYS A 19 17.56 4.81 -9.82
C LYS A 19 16.57 5.95 -9.54
N TYR A 20 15.47 5.67 -8.83
CA TYR A 20 14.46 6.67 -8.52
C TYR A 20 14.98 7.64 -7.45
N THR A 21 14.91 8.93 -7.75
CA THR A 21 15.13 10.00 -6.78
C THR A 21 13.78 10.61 -6.42
N GLU A 22 13.44 10.63 -5.13
CA GLU A 22 12.19 11.24 -4.66
C GLU A 22 12.12 12.72 -5.11
N PRO A 23 11.02 13.15 -5.75
CA PRO A 23 10.82 14.54 -6.11
C PRO A 23 10.70 15.41 -4.86
N ILE A 24 11.05 16.69 -5.00
CA ILE A 24 10.83 17.70 -3.96
C ILE A 24 9.33 17.74 -3.63
N PRO A 25 8.91 17.63 -2.35
CA PRO A 25 7.49 17.65 -2.00
C PRO A 25 6.86 19.00 -2.36
N ILE A 26 5.94 18.98 -3.31
CA ILE A 26 5.11 20.14 -3.67
C ILE A 26 3.74 19.87 -3.02
N MET A 27 3.23 20.82 -2.21
CA MET A 27 1.93 20.76 -1.50
C MET A 27 1.84 19.95 -0.18
N GLY A 28 2.96 19.57 0.45
CA GLY A 28 2.95 19.09 1.84
C GLY A 28 2.37 17.69 2.06
N PHE A 29 2.30 16.87 1.01
CA PHE A 29 2.04 15.42 1.11
C PHE A 29 3.09 14.64 0.31
N ASN A 30 3.49 13.49 0.84
CA ASN A 30 4.46 12.61 0.18
C ASN A 30 3.78 11.88 -0.98
N TYR A 31 4.03 12.34 -2.20
CA TYR A 31 3.54 11.75 -3.45
C TYR A 31 4.72 11.39 -4.35
N ASN A 32 4.74 10.14 -4.79
CA ASN A 32 5.79 9.61 -5.65
C ASN A 32 5.14 8.86 -6.82
N ARG A 33 5.40 9.29 -8.06
CA ARG A 33 5.12 8.50 -9.26
C ARG A 33 6.42 7.83 -9.70
N VAL A 34 6.46 6.50 -9.68
CA VAL A 34 7.66 5.71 -9.92
C VAL A 34 7.40 4.73 -11.05
N GLN A 35 8.21 4.79 -12.10
CA GLN A 35 8.21 3.76 -13.14
C GLN A 35 9.12 2.61 -12.69
N VAL A 36 8.55 1.43 -12.45
CA VAL A 36 9.30 0.23 -12.03
C VAL A 36 9.85 -0.52 -13.24
N ASN A 37 9.03 -0.65 -14.28
CA ASN A 37 9.42 -1.22 -15.57
C ASN A 37 8.54 -0.62 -16.69
N LEU A 38 8.61 -1.16 -17.91
CA LEU A 38 7.84 -0.65 -19.06
C LEU A 38 6.32 -0.71 -18.88
N PHE A 39 5.83 -1.63 -18.04
CA PHE A 39 4.40 -1.93 -17.88
C PHE A 39 3.84 -1.53 -16.51
N LEU A 40 4.70 -1.32 -15.51
CA LEU A 40 4.32 -1.03 -14.14
C LEU A 40 4.73 0.39 -13.72
N ASN A 41 3.72 1.23 -13.53
CA ASN A 41 3.84 2.55 -12.94
C ASN A 41 3.16 2.56 -11.57
N LEU A 42 3.89 2.97 -10.55
CA LEU A 42 3.39 3.07 -9.19
C LEU A 42 3.10 4.53 -8.85
N THR A 43 1.86 4.80 -8.46
CA THR A 43 1.47 6.02 -7.78
C THR A 43 1.44 5.75 -6.28
N CYS A 44 2.31 6.42 -5.52
CA CYS A 44 2.58 6.12 -4.12
C CYS A 44 2.30 7.33 -3.23
N PHE A 45 1.57 7.14 -2.14
CA PHE A 45 1.35 8.18 -1.13
C PHE A 45 1.12 7.59 0.26
N SER A 46 1.62 8.28 1.30
CA SER A 46 1.35 7.94 2.70
C SER A 46 0.09 8.67 3.18
N ILE A 47 -0.79 7.95 3.86
CA ILE A 47 -2.00 8.53 4.46
C ILE A 47 -1.68 8.78 5.94
N SER A 48 -1.49 10.03 6.35
CA SER A 48 -1.37 10.42 7.77
C SER A 48 -2.70 10.88 8.38
N GLY A 49 -3.72 11.04 7.53
CA GLY A 49 -5.05 11.50 7.90
C GLY A 49 -5.89 11.77 6.64
N PHE A 50 -7.18 12.07 6.83
CA PHE A 50 -8.14 12.13 5.73
C PHE A 50 -8.42 13.55 5.22
N LYS A 51 -7.77 14.58 5.78
CA LYS A 51 -7.96 15.98 5.36
C LYS A 51 -7.61 16.21 3.89
N LEU A 52 -6.60 15.50 3.39
CA LEU A 52 -6.14 15.59 2.00
C LEU A 52 -6.80 14.55 1.08
N TRP A 53 -7.77 13.78 1.57
CA TRP A 53 -8.46 12.76 0.77
C TRP A 53 -9.07 13.29 -0.53
N PRO A 54 -9.73 14.47 -0.55
CA PRO A 54 -10.26 15.02 -1.80
C PRO A 54 -9.17 15.27 -2.84
N LEU A 55 -7.96 15.66 -2.41
CA LEU A 55 -6.83 15.88 -3.31
C LEU A 55 -6.28 14.57 -3.88
N LEU A 56 -6.29 13.49 -3.08
CA LEU A 56 -5.82 12.17 -3.52
C LEU A 56 -6.66 11.59 -4.67
N ARG A 57 -7.95 11.95 -4.75
CA ARG A 57 -8.86 11.48 -5.81
C ARG A 57 -8.40 11.83 -7.21
N HIS A 58 -7.66 12.92 -7.38
CA HIS A 58 -7.09 13.30 -8.68
C HIS A 58 -6.11 12.26 -9.23
N PHE A 59 -5.55 11.39 -8.39
CA PHE A 59 -4.61 10.36 -8.79
C PHE A 59 -5.26 8.99 -9.07
N PHE A 60 -6.57 8.84 -8.92
CA PHE A 60 -7.25 7.53 -9.02
C PHE A 60 -7.65 7.14 -10.45
N GLN A 61 -7.64 8.09 -11.40
CA GLN A 61 -8.17 7.87 -12.76
C GLN A 61 -7.43 6.78 -13.55
N GLU A 62 -6.13 6.58 -13.31
CA GLU A 62 -5.30 5.63 -14.07
C GLU A 62 -4.93 4.38 -13.26
N ILE A 63 -5.62 4.10 -12.15
CA ILE A 63 -5.26 3.02 -11.24
C ILE A 63 -5.96 1.72 -11.62
N THR A 64 -5.16 0.70 -11.96
CA THR A 64 -5.59 -0.66 -12.34
C THR A 64 -5.44 -1.69 -11.21
N GLY A 65 -4.98 -1.25 -10.04
CA GLY A 65 -4.74 -2.13 -8.89
C GLY A 65 -4.30 -1.35 -7.67
N ILE A 66 -4.65 -1.85 -6.49
CA ILE A 66 -4.32 -1.22 -5.21
C ILE A 66 -3.26 -2.06 -4.52
N ILE A 67 -2.17 -1.42 -4.11
CA ILE A 67 -1.21 -2.00 -3.16
C ILE A 67 -1.41 -1.31 -1.84
N PHE A 68 -1.81 -2.04 -0.80
CA PHE A 68 -1.98 -1.54 0.55
C PHE A 68 -0.86 -2.10 1.44
N VAL A 69 0.05 -1.23 1.86
CA VAL A 69 1.21 -1.58 2.70
C VAL A 69 0.81 -1.40 4.16
N ILE A 70 0.97 -2.47 4.94
CA ILE A 70 0.66 -2.52 6.36
C ILE A 70 1.96 -2.63 7.13
N ASP A 71 2.15 -1.76 8.12
CA ASP A 71 3.16 -1.96 9.15
C ASP A 71 2.64 -3.01 10.12
N SER A 72 3.21 -4.22 10.10
CA SER A 72 2.75 -5.31 10.96
C SER A 72 3.25 -5.13 12.40
N SER A 73 4.30 -4.32 12.60
CA SER A 73 4.94 -4.05 13.89
C SER A 73 4.30 -2.90 14.67
N ASP A 74 3.59 -2.01 13.97
CA ASP A 74 2.81 -0.89 14.51
C ASP A 74 1.40 -0.93 13.91
N PHE A 75 0.68 -1.99 14.26
CA PHE A 75 -0.58 -2.32 13.63
C PHE A 75 -1.77 -1.56 14.26
N ASP A 76 -2.32 -0.59 13.52
CA ASP A 76 -3.54 0.13 13.88
C ASP A 76 -4.74 -0.31 13.01
N SER A 77 -5.53 -1.25 13.53
CA SER A 77 -6.69 -1.79 12.82
C SER A 77 -7.77 -0.75 12.53
N ILE A 78 -7.95 0.25 13.40
CA ILE A 78 -8.98 1.29 13.24
C ILE A 78 -8.60 2.19 12.06
N PHE A 79 -7.35 2.66 12.03
CA PHE A 79 -6.85 3.50 10.96
C PHE A 79 -6.89 2.78 9.60
N ILE A 80 -6.45 1.52 9.55
CA ILE A 80 -6.44 0.73 8.32
C ILE A 80 -7.86 0.51 7.79
N LYS A 81 -8.81 0.10 8.66
CA LYS A 81 -10.22 -0.06 8.26
C LYS A 81 -10.82 1.23 7.72
N GLN A 82 -10.52 2.37 8.33
CA GLN A 82 -10.98 3.67 7.86
C GLN A 82 -10.40 4.04 6.50
N CYS A 83 -9.14 3.68 6.23
CA CYS A 83 -8.52 3.85 4.92
C CYS A 83 -9.18 2.96 3.87
N LEU A 84 -9.31 1.66 4.15
CA LEU A 84 -9.92 0.69 3.23
C LEU A 84 -11.37 1.07 2.89
N THR A 85 -12.17 1.42 3.90
CA THR A 85 -13.55 1.88 3.71
C THR A 85 -13.62 3.08 2.77
N ARG A 86 -12.68 4.03 2.89
CA ARG A 86 -12.65 5.20 2.01
C ARG A 86 -12.17 4.83 0.60
N LEU A 87 -11.10 4.04 0.45
CA LEU A 87 -10.61 3.59 -0.85
C LEU A 87 -11.71 2.84 -1.62
N PHE A 88 -12.42 1.93 -0.96
CA PHE A 88 -13.41 1.08 -1.61
C PHE A 88 -14.73 1.80 -1.93
N LYS A 89 -14.98 2.96 -1.33
CA LYS A 89 -16.10 3.84 -1.68
C LYS A 89 -15.84 4.71 -2.91
N GLU A 90 -14.59 4.81 -3.37
CA GLU A 90 -14.27 5.57 -4.58
C GLU A 90 -14.65 4.76 -5.81
N GLU A 91 -15.53 5.29 -6.67
CA GLU A 91 -16.03 4.58 -7.86
C GLU A 91 -14.90 4.09 -8.77
N LEU A 92 -13.83 4.88 -8.90
CA LEU A 92 -12.65 4.56 -9.72
C LEU A 92 -11.80 3.39 -9.16
N LEU A 93 -11.88 3.13 -7.86
CA LEU A 93 -11.10 2.10 -7.16
C LEU A 93 -11.97 0.92 -6.67
N GLY A 94 -13.29 1.10 -6.70
CA GLY A 94 -14.27 0.18 -6.15
C GLY A 94 -14.21 -1.23 -6.74
N SER A 95 -13.79 -1.38 -8.00
CA SER A 95 -13.67 -2.68 -8.67
C SER A 95 -12.25 -3.24 -8.71
N GLN A 96 -11.23 -2.49 -8.26
CA GLN A 96 -9.84 -2.89 -8.44
C GLN A 96 -9.42 -3.97 -7.44
N LYS A 97 -8.60 -4.93 -7.92
CA LYS A 97 -7.94 -5.94 -7.06
C LYS A 97 -7.01 -5.28 -6.05
N VAL A 98 -6.86 -5.91 -4.88
CA VAL A 98 -6.08 -5.36 -3.76
C VAL A 98 -4.97 -6.33 -3.36
N LEU A 99 -3.72 -5.86 -3.41
CA LEU A 99 -2.58 -6.54 -2.83
C LEU A 99 -2.27 -5.95 -1.46
N PHE A 100 -2.44 -6.74 -0.41
CA PHE A 100 -2.00 -6.40 0.94
C PHE A 100 -0.55 -6.86 1.14
N LEU A 101 0.34 -5.91 1.42
CA LEU A 101 1.73 -6.19 1.77
C LEU A 101 1.91 -6.02 3.28
N LEU A 102 2.05 -7.13 3.99
CA LEU A 102 2.34 -7.14 5.42
C LEU A 102 3.84 -6.97 5.60
N ASN A 103 4.27 -5.75 5.90
CA ASN A 103 5.67 -5.40 6.03
C ASN A 103 6.17 -5.55 7.47
N LYS A 104 7.49 -5.69 7.61
CA LYS A 104 8.21 -5.82 8.89
C LYS A 104 7.87 -7.08 9.67
N MET A 105 7.40 -8.14 9.00
CA MET A 105 7.04 -9.41 9.64
C MET A 105 8.22 -10.12 10.34
N ASP A 106 9.45 -9.65 10.12
CA ASP A 106 10.67 -10.09 10.80
C ASP A 106 10.83 -9.57 12.23
N LEU A 107 10.08 -8.53 12.62
CA LEU A 107 10.17 -7.94 13.97
C LEU A 107 9.37 -8.74 14.99
N GLU A 108 9.89 -8.89 16.21
CA GLU A 108 9.18 -9.58 17.31
C GLU A 108 7.88 -8.88 17.72
N THR A 109 7.79 -7.56 17.51
CA THR A 109 6.58 -6.78 17.77
C THR A 109 5.51 -6.96 16.69
N SER A 110 5.82 -7.69 15.60
CA SER A 110 4.89 -7.88 14.51
C SER A 110 3.72 -8.77 14.89
N LYS A 111 2.54 -8.29 14.54
CA LYS A 111 1.31 -9.03 14.73
C LYS A 111 1.27 -10.23 13.77
N PRO A 112 0.84 -11.41 14.24
CA PRO A 112 0.66 -12.57 13.38
C PRO A 112 -0.30 -12.28 12.22
N MET A 113 -0.02 -12.87 11.06
CA MET A 113 -0.79 -12.66 9.83
C MET A 113 -2.27 -12.98 10.03
N GLU A 114 -2.59 -14.09 10.70
CA GLU A 114 -3.96 -14.53 10.95
C GLU A 114 -4.74 -13.48 11.75
N GLN A 115 -4.11 -12.91 12.80
CA GLN A 115 -4.74 -11.86 13.59
C GLN A 115 -4.97 -10.57 12.80
N ILE A 116 -4.07 -10.22 11.87
CA ILE A 116 -4.27 -9.06 10.99
C ILE A 116 -5.46 -9.31 10.05
N ILE A 117 -5.57 -10.50 9.47
CA ILE A 117 -6.67 -10.90 8.58
C ILE A 117 -8.01 -10.82 9.31
N ASP A 118 -8.07 -11.43 10.50
CA ASP A 118 -9.25 -11.45 11.35
C ASP A 118 -9.66 -10.03 11.77
N GLU A 119 -8.71 -9.25 12.29
CA GLU A 119 -9.01 -7.91 12.76
C GLU A 119 -9.43 -6.98 11.64
N LEU A 120 -8.87 -7.08 10.44
CA LEU A 120 -9.31 -6.27 9.29
C LEU A 120 -10.54 -6.84 8.60
N ASN A 121 -10.95 -8.06 8.96
CA ASN A 121 -12.04 -8.81 8.34
C ASN A 121 -11.85 -8.92 6.81
N ILE A 122 -10.61 -9.23 6.38
CA ILE A 122 -10.24 -9.24 4.96
C ILE A 122 -11.04 -10.31 4.19
N GLU A 123 -11.37 -11.43 4.83
CA GLU A 123 -12.13 -12.51 4.21
C GLU A 123 -13.55 -12.09 3.79
N SER A 124 -14.12 -11.09 4.46
CA SER A 124 -15.45 -10.54 4.11
C SER A 124 -15.43 -9.60 2.90
N LEU A 125 -14.25 -9.27 2.37
CA LEU A 125 -14.14 -8.37 1.24
C LEU A 125 -14.73 -9.02 -0.01
N ASN A 126 -15.78 -8.41 -0.57
CA ASN A 126 -16.36 -8.83 -1.84
C ASN A 126 -15.52 -8.32 -3.03
N ARG A 127 -14.24 -8.70 -3.09
CA ARG A 127 -13.30 -8.36 -4.16
C ARG A 127 -12.12 -9.30 -4.20
N GLU A 128 -11.41 -9.33 -5.32
CA GLU A 128 -10.16 -10.06 -5.44
C GLU A 128 -9.06 -9.40 -4.60
N TYR A 129 -8.40 -10.19 -3.77
CA TYR A 129 -7.25 -9.75 -3.00
C TYR A 129 -6.19 -10.85 -2.85
N GLN A 130 -4.96 -10.42 -2.61
CA GLN A 130 -3.87 -11.28 -2.16
C GLN A 130 -3.15 -10.64 -0.98
N ILE A 131 -2.66 -11.46 -0.07
CA ILE A 131 -1.90 -11.03 1.10
C ILE A 131 -0.51 -11.65 1.01
N VAL A 132 0.53 -10.82 1.13
CA VAL A 132 1.93 -11.26 1.03
C VAL A 132 2.72 -10.66 2.19
N GLN A 133 3.46 -11.51 2.89
CA GLN A 133 4.44 -11.08 3.88
C GLN A 133 5.69 -10.59 3.17
N ILE A 134 6.16 -9.41 3.55
CA ILE A 134 7.35 -8.81 2.95
C ILE A 134 8.30 -8.27 4.01
N ASN A 135 9.54 -8.12 3.59
CA ASN A 135 10.51 -7.27 4.27
C ASN A 135 11.01 -6.24 3.27
N ALA A 136 10.60 -4.99 3.45
CA ALA A 136 10.96 -3.89 2.56
C ALA A 136 12.42 -3.41 2.69
N LEU A 137 13.20 -3.92 3.65
CA LEU A 137 14.64 -3.64 3.75
C LEU A 137 15.45 -4.65 2.95
N THR A 138 15.05 -5.92 2.97
CA THR A 138 15.73 -7.00 2.23
C THR A 138 15.16 -7.20 0.83
N GLY A 139 13.92 -6.78 0.60
CA GLY A 139 13.17 -6.98 -0.64
C GLY A 139 12.45 -8.32 -0.75
N GLN A 140 12.52 -9.14 0.30
CA GLN A 140 11.82 -10.43 0.35
C GLN A 140 10.31 -10.25 0.14
N GLY A 141 9.72 -11.03 -0.78
CA GLY A 141 8.28 -11.07 -1.05
C GLY A 141 7.73 -9.90 -1.88
N VAL A 142 8.51 -8.83 -2.07
CA VAL A 142 8.04 -7.61 -2.76
C VAL A 142 7.74 -7.88 -4.23
N LYS A 143 8.68 -8.50 -4.95
CA LYS A 143 8.52 -8.75 -6.39
C LYS A 143 7.49 -9.85 -6.65
N GLU A 144 7.47 -10.87 -5.80
CA GLU A 144 6.51 -11.97 -5.85
C GLU A 144 5.08 -11.45 -5.65
N GLY A 145 4.88 -10.56 -4.68
CA GLY A 145 3.58 -9.94 -4.46
C GLY A 145 3.11 -9.10 -5.64
N LEU A 146 4.00 -8.33 -6.28
CA LEU A 146 3.63 -7.50 -7.43
C LEU A 146 3.15 -8.30 -8.64
N LYS A 147 3.62 -9.54 -8.83
CA LYS A 147 3.13 -10.41 -9.92
C LYS A 147 1.64 -10.73 -9.83
N TYR A 148 1.03 -10.59 -8.65
CA TYR A 148 -0.42 -10.70 -8.51
C TYR A 148 -1.18 -9.58 -9.24
N LEU A 149 -0.53 -8.42 -9.42
CA LEU A 149 -1.12 -7.25 -10.06
C LEU A 149 -0.93 -7.21 -11.58
N ASP A 150 -0.01 -8.01 -12.12
CA ASP A 150 0.09 -8.29 -13.56
C ASP A 150 -1.19 -8.97 -14.08
#